data_AF-A0AAW9N9L8-F1
#
_entry.id   AF-A0AAW9N9L8-F1
#
_cell.length_a   1.000
_cell.length_b   1.000
_cell.length_c   1.000
_cell.angle_alpha   90.00
_cell.angle_beta   90.00
_cell.angle_gamma   90.00
#
_symmetry.space_group_name_H-M   'P 1'
#
loop_
_entity.id
_entity.type
_entity.pdbx_description
1 polymer ?
#
loop_
_entity_poly.entity_id
_entity_poly.type
_entity_poly.pdbx_seq_one_letter_code
_entity_poly.pdbx_strand_id
1 'polypeptide(L)'
;MISVQLHESEIEHLFLKELRKKLDQLEQYRTFWDMKELCHQTCMSENNIKEKFFYDTRFPKRKVGGKWLFPAKECEEFLILWINEQPTH
;
A
#
# COMPACT_ATOMS: atom_id res chain seq x y z
N MET A 1 -21.58 3.06 -38.36
CA MET A 1 -20.40 3.31 -37.52
C MET A 1 -20.89 3.75 -36.16
N ILE A 2 -20.80 2.89 -35.14
CA ILE A 2 -21.21 3.23 -33.77
C ILE A 2 -20.05 4.01 -33.15
N SER A 3 -20.26 5.32 -32.96
CA SER A 3 -19.31 6.19 -32.26
C SER A 3 -19.41 5.89 -30.77
N VAL A 4 -18.47 5.08 -30.27
CA VAL A 4 -18.31 4.83 -28.84
C VAL A 4 -17.61 6.05 -28.26
N GLN A 5 -18.36 7.09 -27.95
CA GLN A 5 -17.92 8.14 -27.04
C GLN A 5 -17.98 7.55 -25.63
N LEU A 6 -16.99 6.73 -25.29
CA LEU A 6 -16.77 6.23 -23.94
C LEU A 6 -16.48 7.46 -23.07
N HIS A 7 -17.49 7.87 -22.29
CA HIS A 7 -17.35 8.90 -21.28
C HIS A 7 -16.29 8.44 -20.28
N GLU A 8 -15.11 9.06 -20.35
CA GLU A 8 -13.94 8.77 -19.52
C GLU A 8 -14.30 8.72 -18.02
N SER A 9 -15.25 9.56 -17.61
CA SER A 9 -15.84 9.59 -16.27
C SER A 9 -16.58 8.31 -15.86
N GLU A 10 -17.26 7.63 -16.78
CA GLU A 10 -17.96 6.37 -16.48
C GLU A 10 -16.99 5.20 -16.33
N ILE A 11 -15.90 5.20 -17.12
CA ILE A 11 -14.82 4.21 -16.98
C ILE A 11 -14.13 4.37 -15.62
N GLU A 12 -13.79 5.59 -15.24
CA GLU A 12 -13.15 5.88 -13.96
C GLU A 12 -14.04 5.45 -12.78
N HIS A 13 -15.35 5.73 -12.86
CA HIS A 13 -16.29 5.35 -11.82
C HIS A 13 -16.44 3.82 -11.71
N LEU A 14 -16.47 3.12 -12.84
CA LEU A 14 -16.53 1.66 -12.88
C LEU A 14 -15.23 1.03 -12.36
N PHE A 15 -14.09 1.62 -12.70
CA PHE A 15 -12.78 1.20 -12.21
C PHE A 15 -12.68 1.36 -10.69
N LEU A 16 -13.01 2.53 -10.16
CA LEU A 16 -13.01 2.81 -8.71
C LEU A 16 -13.98 1.90 -7.93
N LYS A 17 -15.11 1.54 -8.54
CA LYS A 17 -16.10 0.64 -7.95
C LYS A 17 -15.60 -0.80 -7.87
N GLU A 18 -15.02 -1.31 -8.96
CA GLU A 18 -14.44 -2.66 -8.98
C GLU A 18 -13.16 -2.74 -8.12
N LEU A 19 -12.40 -1.64 -8.03
CA LEU A 19 -11.28 -1.50 -7.10
C LEU A 19 -11.75 -1.65 -5.64
N ARG A 20 -12.79 -0.92 -5.22
CA ARG A 20 -13.36 -1.03 -3.87
C ARG A 20 -13.86 -2.43 -3.57
N LYS A 21 -14.56 -3.07 -4.51
CA LYS A 21 -15.03 -4.45 -4.34
C LYS A 21 -13.90 -5.45 -4.12
N LYS A 22 -12.79 -5.30 -4.85
CA LYS A 22 -11.62 -6.15 -4.66
C LYS A 22 -10.89 -5.87 -3.35
N LEU A 23 -10.84 -4.60 -2.92
CA LEU A 23 -10.30 -4.20 -1.62
C LEU A 23 -11.11 -4.79 -0.46
N ASP A 24 -12.46 -4.77 -0.54
CA ASP A 24 -13.34 -5.34 0.50
C ASP A 24 -13.20 -6.87 0.61
N GLN A 25 -12.90 -7.57 -0.48
CA GLN A 25 -12.68 -9.02 -0.46
C GLN A 25 -11.32 -9.44 0.12
N LEU A 26 -10.38 -8.50 0.23
CA LEU A 26 -9.05 -8.74 0.81
C LEU A 26 -9.00 -8.52 2.33
N GLU A 27 -10.12 -8.16 2.98
CA GLU A 27 -10.29 -7.96 4.44
C GLU A 27 -9.98 -9.19 5.34
N GLN A 28 -9.24 -10.18 4.85
CA GLN A 28 -8.41 -11.05 5.69
C GLN A 28 -7.06 -10.40 6.08
N TYR A 29 -6.94 -9.07 5.95
CA TYR A 29 -5.75 -8.33 6.37
C TYR A 29 -5.42 -8.59 7.84
N ARG A 30 -4.23 -9.14 8.07
CA ARG A 30 -3.63 -9.16 9.41
C ARG A 30 -3.65 -7.73 9.95
N THR A 31 -4.19 -7.53 11.16
CA THR A 31 -4.23 -6.19 11.79
C THR A 31 -2.84 -5.57 11.90
N PHE A 32 -1.82 -6.41 12.07
CA PHE A 32 -0.43 -6.00 12.14
C PHE A 32 0.45 -6.87 11.24
N TRP A 33 1.45 -6.24 10.62
CA TRP A 33 2.57 -6.89 9.97
C TRP A 33 3.75 -6.98 10.93
N ASP A 34 4.53 -8.05 10.79
CA ASP A 34 5.89 -8.11 11.33
C ASP A 34 6.89 -7.72 10.23
N MET A 35 8.20 -7.76 10.54
CA MET A 35 9.23 -7.43 9.54
C MET A 35 9.22 -8.38 8.35
N LYS A 36 8.85 -9.65 8.52
CA LYS A 36 8.83 -10.62 7.42
C LYS A 36 7.68 -10.32 6.46
N GLU A 37 6.51 -10.05 7.03
CA GLU A 37 5.33 -9.64 6.27
C GLU A 37 5.59 -8.31 5.56
N LEU A 38 6.21 -7.33 6.23
CA LEU A 38 6.58 -6.06 5.60
C LEU A 38 7.49 -6.28 4.39
N CYS A 39 8.52 -7.13 4.50
CA CYS A 39 9.38 -7.49 3.36
C CYS A 39 8.59 -8.16 2.23
N HIS A 40 7.62 -9.01 2.57
CA HIS A 40 6.77 -9.69 1.59
C HIS A 40 5.87 -8.70 0.85
N GLN A 41 5.21 -7.80 1.58
CA GLN A 41 4.28 -6.81 1.02
C GLN A 41 4.98 -5.78 0.14
N THR A 42 6.20 -5.34 0.50
CA THR A 42 6.94 -4.36 -0.29
C THR A 42 7.83 -4.99 -1.36
N CYS A 43 7.95 -6.32 -1.40
CA CYS A 43 8.92 -7.05 -2.24
C CYS A 43 10.38 -6.56 -2.05
N MET A 44 10.73 -6.07 -0.85
CA MET A 44 12.05 -5.52 -0.55
C MET A 44 12.73 -6.30 0.57
N SER A 45 14.06 -6.30 0.58
CA SER A 45 14.82 -6.82 1.71
C SER A 45 14.74 -5.87 2.90
N GLU A 46 14.90 -6.41 4.10
CA GLU A 46 14.92 -5.61 5.34
C GLU A 46 15.95 -4.47 5.29
N ASN A 47 17.11 -4.69 4.66
CA ASN A 47 18.12 -3.66 4.51
C ASN A 47 17.64 -2.52 3.61
N ASN A 48 17.00 -2.85 2.48
CA ASN A 48 16.47 -1.84 1.57
C ASN A 48 15.35 -1.03 2.24
N ILE A 49 14.43 -1.69 2.95
CA ILE A 49 13.40 -1.02 3.76
C ILE A 49 14.04 -0.04 4.74
N LYS A 50 15.09 -0.47 5.45
CA LYS A 50 15.84 0.37 6.39
C LYS A 50 16.45 1.60 5.75
N GLU A 51 17.06 1.44 4.58
CA GLU A 51 17.69 2.54 3.85
C GLU A 51 16.68 3.51 3.24
N LYS A 52 15.50 3.01 2.82
CA LYS A 52 14.53 3.80 2.05
C LYS A 52 13.55 4.59 2.91
N PHE A 53 12.85 3.94 3.83
CA PHE A 53 11.72 4.57 4.52
C PHE A 53 11.54 4.16 5.98
N PHE A 54 12.23 3.13 6.46
CA PHE A 54 12.04 2.65 7.84
C PHE A 54 12.31 3.71 8.89
N TYR A 55 13.28 4.60 8.66
CA TYR A 55 13.63 5.69 9.58
C TYR A 55 12.82 6.97 9.33
N ASP A 56 11.92 6.99 8.34
CA ASP A 56 10.99 8.09 8.17
C ASP A 56 10.11 8.21 9.44
N THR A 57 9.96 9.44 9.92
CA THR A 57 9.08 9.79 11.03
C THR A 57 7.60 9.51 10.75
N ARG A 58 7.22 9.54 9.47
CA ARG A 58 5.85 9.27 8.98
C ARG A 58 5.54 7.77 8.94
N PHE A 59 6.56 6.91 8.93
CA PHE A 59 6.35 5.47 8.82
C PHE A 59 5.75 4.87 10.11
N PRO A 60 4.57 4.23 10.05
CA PRO A 60 3.86 3.74 11.23
C PRO A 60 4.50 2.46 11.78
N LYS A 61 5.46 2.64 12.71
CA LYS A 61 6.17 1.55 13.40
C LYS A 61 5.99 1.61 14.92
N ARG A 62 5.76 0.46 15.54
CA ARG A 62 5.70 0.31 17.00
C ARG A 62 6.52 -0.89 17.45
N LYS A 63 7.32 -0.70 18.50
CA LYS A 63 8.06 -1.80 19.14
C LYS A 63 7.28 -2.25 20.37
N VAL A 64 6.80 -3.50 20.36
CA VAL A 64 6.05 -4.10 21.48
C VAL A 64 6.85 -5.26 22.05
N GLY A 65 7.31 -5.12 23.29
CA GLY A 65 8.25 -6.03 23.94
C GLY A 65 9.60 -6.04 23.23
N GLY A 66 9.77 -6.95 22.27
CA GLY A 66 10.98 -7.09 21.45
C GLY A 66 10.74 -7.11 19.94
N LYS A 67 9.48 -7.06 19.50
CA LYS A 67 9.11 -7.18 18.08
C LYS A 67 8.65 -5.84 17.52
N TRP A 68 9.02 -5.60 16.28
CA TRP A 68 8.42 -4.54 15.49
C TRP A 68 7.09 -5.03 14.94
N LEU A 69 6.06 -4.22 15.15
CA LEU A 69 4.73 -4.40 14.62
C LEU A 69 4.35 -3.15 13.85
N PHE A 70 3.70 -3.37 12.72
CA PHE A 70 3.29 -2.32 11.80
C PHE A 70 1.79 -2.44 11.55
N PRO A 71 0.97 -1.41 11.83
CA PRO A 71 -0.45 -1.43 11.48
C PRO A 71 -0.59 -1.56 9.96
N ALA A 72 -1.21 -2.65 9.49
CA ALA A 72 -1.25 -2.96 8.06
C ALA A 72 -1.86 -1.84 7.23
N LYS A 73 -3.03 -1.34 7.64
CA LYS A 73 -3.75 -0.25 6.94
C LYS A 73 -2.91 1.03 6.83
N GLU A 74 -2.31 1.47 7.94
CA GLU A 74 -1.49 2.68 7.94
C GLU A 74 -0.21 2.50 7.10
N CYS A 75 0.38 1.31 7.09
CA CYS A 75 1.53 1.01 6.24
C CYS A 75 1.19 1.05 4.77
N GLU A 76 0.07 0.49 4.34
CA GLU A 76 -0.37 0.54 2.95
C GLU A 76 -0.54 1.99 2.46
N GLU A 77 -1.24 2.81 3.26
CA GLU A 77 -1.44 4.23 2.97
C GLU A 77 -0.09 4.97 2.84
N PHE A 78 0.83 4.72 3.78
CA PHE A 78 2.18 5.30 3.72
C PHE A 78 2.95 4.84 2.48
N LEU A 79 2.92 3.56 2.14
CA LEU A 79 3.68 3.00 1.02
C LEU A 79 3.19 3.56 -0.33
N ILE A 80 1.88 3.76 -0.48
CA ILE A 80 1.29 4.39 -1.67
C ILE A 80 1.73 5.85 -1.78
N LEU A 81 1.76 6.59 -0.66
CA LEU A 81 2.29 7.95 -0.66
C LEU A 81 3.78 7.96 -1.03
N TRP A 82 4.57 7.12 -0.36
CA TRP A 82 6.02 7.04 -0.52
C TRP A 82 6.44 6.70 -1.96
N ILE A 83 5.74 5.78 -2.64
CA ILE A 83 6.07 5.42 -4.03
C ILE A 83 5.77 6.57 -5.01
N ASN A 84 4.69 7.33 -4.78
CA ASN A 84 4.34 8.49 -5.60
C ASN A 84 5.31 9.67 -5.40
N GLU A 85 6.01 9.73 -4.27
CA GLU A 85 7.07 10.71 -4.01
C GLU A 85 8.40 10.36 -4.72
N GLN A 86 8.55 9.14 -5.25
CA GLN A 86 9.79 8.74 -5.92
C GLN A 86 9.89 9.38 -7.32
N PRO A 87 11.13 9.73 -7.77
CA PRO A 87 11.32 10.32 -9.09
C PRO A 87 10.83 9.36 -10.19
N THR A 88 9.99 9.88 -11.07
CA THR A 88 9.60 9.19 -12.32
C THR A 88 10.70 9.42 -13.35
N HIS A 89 11.27 8.32 -13.87
CA HIS A 89 12.26 8.36 -14.95
C HIS A 89 11.59 8.41 -16.33
#